data_AF-A0A3B6MKA3-F1
#
_entry.id   AF-A0A3B6MKA3-F1
#
_cell.length_a   1.000
_cell.length_b   1.000
_cell.length_c   1.000
_cell.angle_alpha   90.00
_cell.angle_beta   90.00
_cell.angle_gamma   90.00
#
_symmetry.space_group_name_H-M   'P 1'
#
loop_
_entity.id
_entity.type
_entity.pdbx_description
1 polymer ?
#
loop_
_entity_poly.entity_id
_entity_poly.type
_entity_poly.pdbx_seq_one_letter_code
_entity_poly.pdbx_strand_id
1 'polypeptide(L)'
;MARVGVTNMESYIRGVTIYPSGHPIRRGRLTRKWLAEGFVKQDHRRNAHRVTIDNFDELVDRSIIQPIDASSSNSVEVKRYQIPGMMLGFILHKSMCENFVTLLYDQDPLPGSNIRWLSLHHKRAVRSKMNPKDLLLVRSLTVFGKAHTSVLDFPKYELMRVLDLEECDEHLKVKHLKKICSNLLLLRYLSLGSSLKVLVLPKEIKKLQFLETLDLRRSNIEILPTQV
;
A
#
# COMPACT_ATOMS: atom_id res chain seq x y z
N MET A 1 -12.11 13.45 -30.73
CA MET A 1 -12.20 13.61 -29.25
C MET A 1 -10.80 13.51 -28.67
N ALA A 2 -10.29 14.59 -28.08
CA ALA A 2 -8.93 14.68 -27.57
C ALA A 2 -8.77 13.80 -26.31
N ARG A 3 -7.76 12.92 -26.33
CA ARG A 3 -7.35 12.11 -25.17
C ARG A 3 -6.90 13.06 -24.05
N VAL A 4 -7.68 13.14 -22.98
CA VAL A 4 -7.27 13.85 -21.76
C VAL A 4 -6.00 13.15 -21.24
N GLY A 5 -4.98 13.97 -21.00
CA GLY A 5 -3.58 13.61 -20.79
C GLY A 5 -3.31 12.25 -20.18
N VAL A 6 -2.50 11.44 -20.88
CA VAL A 6 -1.83 10.26 -20.35
C VAL A 6 -0.99 10.73 -19.16
N THR A 7 -1.54 10.55 -17.95
CA THR A 7 -0.78 10.62 -16.71
C THR A 7 0.41 9.65 -16.78
N ASN A 8 1.51 9.97 -16.08
CA ASN A 8 2.74 9.17 -16.11
C ASN A 8 2.46 7.71 -15.68
N MET A 9 2.27 6.83 -16.68
CA MET A 9 1.91 5.42 -16.51
C MET A 9 2.93 4.66 -15.65
N GLU A 10 4.18 5.10 -15.63
CA GLU A 10 5.24 4.54 -14.78
C GLU A 10 4.93 4.67 -13.29
N SER A 11 4.28 5.76 -12.88
CA SER A 11 3.87 5.95 -11.48
C SER A 11 2.78 4.94 -11.08
N TYR A 12 1.88 4.60 -11.99
CA TYR A 12 0.80 3.65 -11.74
C TYR A 12 1.32 2.21 -11.73
N ILE A 13 2.17 1.86 -12.70
CA ILE A 13 2.89 0.57 -12.74
C ILE A 13 3.63 0.34 -11.42
N ARG A 14 4.33 1.36 -10.90
CA ARG A 14 5.00 1.32 -9.59
C ARG A 14 4.08 0.86 -8.46
N GLY A 15 2.85 1.35 -8.41
CA GLY A 15 1.91 0.96 -7.35
C GLY A 15 1.35 -0.45 -7.51
N VAL A 16 1.48 -1.09 -8.68
CA VAL A 16 1.12 -2.50 -8.88
C VAL A 16 2.25 -3.43 -8.44
N THR A 17 3.52 -3.02 -8.62
CA THR A 17 4.70 -3.85 -8.30
C THR A 17 4.80 -4.21 -6.83
N ILE A 18 4.15 -3.44 -5.95
CA ILE A 18 4.12 -3.69 -4.50
C ILE A 18 3.47 -5.03 -4.16
N TYR A 19 2.64 -5.61 -5.05
CA TYR A 19 1.93 -6.85 -4.78
C TYR A 19 2.81 -8.09 -5.05
N PRO A 20 2.76 -9.12 -4.20
CA PRO A 20 3.46 -10.38 -4.47
C PRO A 20 3.01 -11.04 -5.77
N SER A 21 3.88 -11.85 -6.36
CA SER A 21 3.55 -12.66 -7.54
C SER A 21 2.31 -13.51 -7.29
N GLY A 22 1.35 -13.48 -8.22
CA GLY A 22 0.07 -14.19 -8.11
C GLY A 22 -0.85 -13.69 -6.99
N HIS A 23 -0.52 -12.57 -6.32
CA HIS A 23 -1.37 -12.02 -5.28
C HIS A 23 -2.55 -11.23 -5.88
N PRO A 24 -3.78 -11.45 -5.40
CA PRO A 24 -4.96 -10.78 -5.93
C PRO A 24 -5.02 -9.28 -5.56
N ILE A 25 -5.07 -8.46 -6.59
CA ILE A 25 -5.20 -7.01 -6.54
C ILE A 25 -6.68 -6.62 -6.51
N ARG A 26 -7.07 -5.81 -5.53
CA ARG A 26 -8.39 -5.17 -5.44
C ARG A 26 -8.30 -3.75 -5.97
N ARG A 27 -9.07 -3.43 -7.02
CA ARG A 27 -9.12 -2.10 -7.66
C ARG A 27 -9.25 -0.96 -6.65
N GLY A 28 -10.23 -1.07 -5.74
CA GLY A 28 -10.47 -0.04 -4.73
C GLY A 28 -9.34 0.15 -3.71
N ARG A 29 -8.57 -0.91 -3.39
CA ARG A 29 -7.41 -0.81 -2.48
C ARG A 29 -6.24 -0.13 -3.19
N LEU A 30 -6.00 -0.47 -4.46
CA LEU A 30 -4.90 0.09 -5.25
C LEU A 30 -5.12 1.57 -5.58
N THR A 31 -6.31 1.93 -6.06
CA THR A 31 -6.64 3.31 -6.46
C THR A 31 -6.58 4.30 -5.30
N ARG A 32 -7.04 3.93 -4.10
CA ARG A 32 -6.92 4.78 -2.89
C ARG A 32 -5.46 5.01 -2.48
N LYS A 33 -4.59 4.01 -2.64
CA LYS A 33 -3.14 4.18 -2.42
C LYS A 33 -2.54 5.17 -3.42
N TRP A 34 -2.88 5.07 -4.71
CA TRP A 34 -2.40 6.01 -5.73
C TRP A 34 -2.81 7.47 -5.45
N LEU A 35 -4.03 7.68 -4.94
CA LEU A 35 -4.49 9.01 -4.52
C LEU A 35 -3.66 9.56 -3.35
N ALA A 36 -3.42 8.73 -2.34
CA ALA A 36 -2.66 9.10 -1.15
C ALA A 36 -1.16 9.33 -1.42
N GLU A 37 -0.59 8.62 -2.38
CA GLU A 37 0.77 8.88 -2.89
C GLU A 37 0.86 10.23 -3.63
N GLY A 38 -0.24 10.67 -4.24
CA GLY A 38 -0.29 11.89 -5.05
C GLY A 38 0.14 11.67 -6.49
N PHE A 39 -0.08 10.47 -7.05
CA PHE A 39 0.19 10.17 -8.46
C PHE A 39 -0.71 10.95 -9.44
N VAL A 40 -1.81 11.52 -8.93
CA VAL A 40 -2.66 12.45 -9.66
C VAL A 40 -2.15 13.88 -9.45
N LYS A 41 -1.81 14.58 -10.55
CA LYS A 41 -1.35 15.98 -10.55
C LYS A 41 -2.44 16.95 -10.05
N GLN A 42 -2.03 18.10 -9.52
CA GLN A 42 -2.90 19.10 -8.88
C GLN A 42 -4.05 19.60 -9.77
N ASP A 43 -3.83 19.76 -11.09
CA ASP A 43 -4.86 20.21 -12.05
C ASP A 43 -6.05 19.24 -12.19
N HIS A 44 -5.91 18.01 -11.72
CA HIS A 44 -6.94 16.98 -11.79
C HIS A 44 -7.58 16.66 -10.45
N ARG A 45 -7.33 17.43 -9.37
CA ARG A 45 -7.87 17.14 -8.03
C ARG A 45 -9.40 17.01 -8.00
N ARG A 46 -10.13 17.80 -8.80
CA ARG A 46 -11.60 17.70 -8.92
C ARG A 46 -12.08 16.36 -9.52
N ASN A 47 -11.23 15.68 -10.29
CA ASN A 47 -11.53 14.41 -10.96
C ASN A 47 -10.54 13.30 -10.56
N ALA A 48 -9.83 13.42 -9.43
CA ALA A 48 -8.71 12.54 -9.12
C ALA A 48 -9.13 11.07 -9.04
N HIS A 49 -10.31 10.81 -8.51
CA HIS A 49 -10.90 9.48 -8.46
C HIS A 49 -11.20 8.91 -9.87
N ARG A 50 -11.72 9.75 -10.79
CA ARG A 50 -11.96 9.32 -12.17
C ARG A 50 -10.63 9.04 -12.89
N VAL A 51 -9.63 9.90 -12.70
CA VAL A 51 -8.29 9.68 -13.28
C VAL A 51 -7.67 8.37 -12.78
N THR A 52 -7.76 8.04 -11.49
CA THR A 52 -7.21 6.75 -11.01
C THR A 52 -8.00 5.55 -11.52
N ILE A 53 -9.31 5.70 -11.73
CA ILE A 53 -10.16 4.69 -12.39
C ILE A 53 -9.72 4.49 -13.84
N ASP A 54 -9.61 5.56 -14.62
CA ASP A 54 -9.24 5.52 -16.04
C ASP A 54 -7.84 4.90 -16.22
N ASN A 55 -6.87 5.29 -15.37
CA ASN A 55 -5.53 4.68 -15.40
C ASN A 55 -5.56 3.19 -15.00
N PHE A 56 -6.43 2.78 -14.09
CA PHE A 56 -6.57 1.36 -13.75
C PHE A 56 -7.12 0.57 -14.95
N ASP A 57 -8.13 1.10 -15.62
CA ASP A 57 -8.71 0.46 -16.81
C ASP A 57 -7.70 0.39 -17.96
N GLU A 58 -6.87 1.43 -18.15
CA GLU A 58 -5.76 1.38 -19.11
C GLU A 58 -4.74 0.27 -18.79
N LEU A 59 -4.46 -0.02 -17.52
CA LEU A 59 -3.60 -1.17 -17.16
C LEU A 59 -4.24 -2.51 -17.52
N VAL A 60 -5.58 -2.60 -17.47
CA VAL A 60 -6.33 -3.78 -17.88
C VAL A 60 -6.30 -3.91 -19.40
N ASP A 61 -6.60 -2.83 -20.12
CA ASP A 61 -6.65 -2.79 -21.59
C ASP A 61 -5.29 -3.12 -22.23
N ARG A 62 -4.18 -2.80 -21.54
CA ARG A 62 -2.82 -3.16 -21.96
C ARG A 62 -2.35 -4.53 -21.46
N SER A 63 -3.22 -5.31 -20.82
CA SER A 63 -2.87 -6.62 -20.24
C SER A 63 -1.70 -6.55 -19.25
N ILE A 64 -1.52 -5.40 -18.58
CA ILE A 64 -0.53 -5.24 -17.51
C ILE A 64 -1.03 -5.92 -16.23
N ILE A 65 -2.33 -5.77 -15.98
CA ILE A 65 -3.08 -6.55 -15.00
C ILE A 65 -4.25 -7.22 -15.72
N GLN A 66 -4.64 -8.40 -15.28
CA GLN A 66 -5.75 -9.15 -15.85
C GLN A 66 -6.75 -9.55 -14.75
N PRO A 67 -8.04 -9.64 -15.05
CA PRO A 67 -9.01 -10.18 -14.11
C PRO A 67 -8.65 -11.62 -13.74
N ILE A 68 -8.95 -12.00 -12.50
CA ILE A 68 -8.91 -13.39 -12.05
C ILE A 68 -10.32 -13.94 -12.26
N ASP A 69 -10.45 -15.02 -13.04
CA ASP A 69 -11.73 -15.69 -13.23
C ASP A 69 -12.23 -16.23 -11.89
N ALA A 70 -13.39 -15.75 -11.45
CA ALA A 70 -14.05 -16.26 -10.26
C ALA A 70 -14.68 -17.61 -10.62
N SER A 71 -14.01 -18.71 -10.27
CA SER A 71 -14.61 -20.03 -10.35
C SER A 71 -15.84 -20.08 -9.43
N SER A 72 -17.03 -19.98 -10.01
CA SER A 72 -18.31 -20.41 -9.45
C SER A 72 -18.53 -20.11 -7.95
N SER A 73 -18.88 -18.88 -7.59
CA SER A 73 -19.62 -18.63 -6.34
C SER A 73 -20.63 -17.52 -6.59
N ASN A 74 -21.91 -17.79 -6.28
CA ASN A 74 -23.04 -16.87 -6.42
C ASN A 74 -23.03 -15.74 -5.37
N SER A 75 -21.85 -15.25 -5.00
CA SER A 75 -21.70 -14.06 -4.17
C SER A 75 -21.26 -12.89 -5.04
N VAL A 76 -21.63 -11.67 -4.65
CA VAL A 76 -21.13 -10.44 -5.27
C VAL A 76 -19.63 -10.33 -4.95
N GLU A 77 -18.81 -11.17 -5.58
CA GLU A 77 -17.37 -11.17 -5.36
C GLU A 77 -16.78 -9.90 -5.96
N VAL A 78 -16.08 -9.13 -5.13
CA VAL A 78 -15.31 -7.98 -5.57
C VAL A 78 -14.32 -8.46 -6.64
N LYS A 79 -14.45 -7.96 -7.88
CA LYS A 79 -13.53 -8.30 -8.98
C LYS A 79 -12.06 -8.16 -8.52
N ARG A 80 -11.31 -9.25 -8.70
CA ARG A 80 -9.87 -9.32 -8.39
C ARG A 80 -9.08 -9.36 -9.67
N TYR A 81 -7.86 -8.85 -9.59
CA TYR A 81 -6.93 -8.75 -10.70
C TYR A 81 -5.58 -9.33 -10.30
N GLN A 82 -4.75 -9.70 -11.25
CA GLN A 82 -3.38 -10.16 -11.01
C GLN A 82 -2.45 -9.63 -12.10
N ILE A 83 -1.16 -9.58 -11.80
CA ILE A 83 -0.13 -9.30 -12.81
C ILE A 83 0.16 -10.62 -13.53
N PRO A 84 0.01 -10.71 -14.88
CA PRO A 84 0.44 -11.88 -15.64
C PRO A 84 1.95 -12.13 -15.46
N GLY A 85 2.37 -13.40 -15.48
CA GLY A 85 3.76 -13.78 -15.18
C GLY A 85 4.81 -13.10 -16.08
N MET A 86 4.54 -12.97 -17.38
CA MET A 86 5.45 -12.27 -18.32
C MET A 86 5.57 -10.77 -17.98
N MET A 87 4.45 -10.13 -17.64
CA MET A 87 4.44 -8.72 -17.27
C MET A 87 5.15 -8.48 -15.93
N LEU A 88 5.00 -9.40 -14.97
CA LEU A 88 5.69 -9.32 -13.69
C LEU A 88 7.21 -9.26 -13.87
N GLY A 89 7.77 -10.12 -14.73
CA GLY A 89 9.21 -10.12 -15.02
C GLY A 89 9.70 -8.77 -15.57
N PHE A 90 8.98 -8.21 -16.55
CA PHE A 90 9.29 -6.89 -17.11
C PHE A 90 9.23 -5.78 -16.07
N ILE A 91 8.19 -5.77 -15.26
CA ILE A 91 7.96 -4.76 -14.21
C ILE A 91 9.02 -4.83 -13.12
N LEU A 92 9.38 -6.04 -12.67
CA LEU A 92 10.42 -6.24 -11.66
C LEU A 92 11.78 -5.76 -12.18
N HIS A 93 12.12 -6.12 -13.42
CA HIS A 93 13.35 -5.66 -14.07
C HIS A 93 13.41 -4.12 -14.14
N LYS A 94 12.34 -3.49 -14.61
CA LYS A 94 12.24 -2.03 -14.68
C LYS A 94 12.35 -1.38 -13.29
N SER A 95 11.67 -1.95 -12.28
CA SER A 95 11.74 -1.47 -10.89
C SER A 95 13.15 -1.51 -10.30
N MET A 96 13.93 -2.56 -10.62
CA MET A 96 15.33 -2.69 -10.19
C MET A 96 16.23 -1.66 -10.89
N CYS A 97 16.09 -1.47 -12.21
CA CYS A 97 16.88 -0.50 -12.96
C CYS A 97 16.67 0.94 -12.48
N GLU A 98 15.44 1.27 -12.07
CA GLU A 98 15.05 2.64 -11.74
C GLU A 98 14.98 2.91 -10.22
N ASN A 99 15.35 1.91 -9.38
CA ASN A 99 15.24 1.96 -7.91
C ASN A 99 13.86 2.44 -7.42
N PHE A 100 12.81 2.01 -8.13
CA PHE A 100 11.49 2.60 -8.01
C PHE A 100 10.65 2.04 -6.87
N VAL A 101 10.85 0.78 -6.51
CA VAL A 101 10.27 0.11 -5.34
C VAL A 101 11.30 -0.87 -4.84
N THR A 102 11.54 -0.87 -3.53
CA THR A 102 12.33 -1.92 -2.88
C THR A 102 11.37 -3.02 -2.46
N LEU A 103 11.36 -4.09 -3.25
CA LEU A 103 10.70 -5.34 -2.90
C LEU A 103 11.69 -6.16 -2.09
N LEU A 104 11.33 -6.49 -0.86
CA LEU A 104 12.15 -7.35 -0.03
C LEU A 104 11.60 -8.76 -0.09
N TYR A 105 12.40 -9.64 -0.69
CA TYR A 105 12.20 -11.08 -0.64
C TYR A 105 13.11 -11.71 0.42
N ASP A 106 12.99 -13.04 0.51
CA ASP A 106 13.28 -13.90 1.64
C ASP A 106 14.61 -13.68 2.37
N GLN A 107 15.63 -13.13 1.70
CA GLN A 107 16.95 -12.89 2.28
C GLN A 107 17.68 -11.67 1.71
N ASP A 108 16.97 -10.76 1.02
CA ASP A 108 17.64 -9.65 0.35
C ASP A 108 18.10 -8.61 1.38
N PRO A 109 19.39 -8.24 1.42
CA PRO A 109 19.81 -7.05 2.15
C PRO A 109 19.07 -5.85 1.58
N LEU A 110 18.73 -4.88 2.43
CA LEU A 110 18.20 -3.60 1.96
C LEU A 110 19.20 -3.04 0.93
N PRO A 111 18.79 -2.75 -0.32
CA PRO A 111 19.60 -1.90 -1.17
C PRO A 111 19.81 -0.58 -0.43
N GLY A 112 21.01 -0.02 -0.53
CA GLY A 112 21.42 1.16 0.22
C GLY A 112 20.47 2.37 0.07
N SER A 113 20.71 3.38 0.91
CA SER A 113 19.93 4.61 1.13
C SER A 113 19.06 5.13 -0.03
N ASN A 114 17.87 5.65 0.31
CA ASN A 114 16.83 6.30 -0.54
C ASN A 114 15.58 5.49 -0.88
N ILE A 115 15.21 4.52 -0.04
CA ILE A 115 13.97 3.76 -0.20
C ILE A 115 12.77 4.67 0.07
N ARG A 116 11.90 4.84 -0.93
CA ARG A 116 10.64 5.60 -0.81
C ARG A 116 9.41 4.72 -0.73
N TRP A 117 9.42 3.57 -1.41
CA TRP A 117 8.33 2.59 -1.39
C TRP A 117 8.87 1.24 -0.96
N LEU A 118 8.31 0.73 0.14
CA LEU A 118 8.68 -0.52 0.75
C LEU A 118 7.48 -1.47 0.73
N SER A 119 7.67 -2.65 0.13
CA SER A 119 6.69 -3.73 0.21
C SER A 119 7.33 -4.97 0.80
N LEU A 120 6.68 -5.53 1.83
CA LEU A 120 7.13 -6.74 2.52
C LEU A 120 6.23 -7.91 2.14
N HIS A 121 6.83 -8.97 1.59
CA HIS A 121 6.11 -10.16 1.15
C HIS A 121 6.50 -11.34 2.05
N HIS A 122 5.56 -11.88 2.83
CA HIS A 122 5.83 -12.97 3.76
C HIS A 122 4.98 -14.20 3.46
N LYS A 123 5.60 -15.17 2.80
CA LYS A 123 5.37 -16.60 3.03
C LYS A 123 6.62 -17.34 3.53
N ARG A 124 7.80 -16.70 3.64
CA ARG A 124 9.05 -17.38 4.02
C ARG A 124 10.11 -16.60 4.87
N ALA A 125 10.08 -15.27 5.03
CA ALA A 125 11.26 -14.53 5.54
C ALA A 125 11.27 -14.13 7.03
N VAL A 126 12.41 -14.35 7.69
CA VAL A 126 12.80 -13.78 9.00
C VAL A 126 14.23 -13.20 8.93
N ARG A 127 14.43 -12.06 9.61
CA ARG A 127 15.69 -11.41 10.04
C ARG A 127 16.57 -10.73 8.97
N SER A 128 16.24 -9.46 8.69
CA SER A 128 17.26 -8.43 8.55
C SER A 128 16.93 -7.27 9.49
N LYS A 129 17.86 -6.94 10.40
CA LYS A 129 17.74 -5.77 11.28
C LYS A 129 17.94 -4.52 10.42
N MET A 130 16.84 -3.91 10.01
CA MET A 130 16.91 -2.66 9.24
C MET A 130 17.51 -1.53 10.06
N ASN A 131 18.44 -0.78 9.48
CA ASN A 131 18.98 0.43 10.09
C ASN A 131 17.90 1.52 10.04
N PRO A 132 17.58 2.20 11.16
CA PRO A 132 16.57 3.28 11.16
C PRO A 132 16.84 4.36 10.11
N LYS A 133 18.11 4.65 9.81
CA LYS A 133 18.50 5.66 8.81
C LYS A 133 18.02 5.35 7.40
N ASP A 134 17.91 4.07 7.04
CA ASP A 134 17.48 3.66 5.69
C ASP A 134 15.97 3.85 5.48
N LEU A 135 15.23 4.10 6.56
CA LEU A 135 13.78 4.11 6.58
C LEU A 135 13.17 5.52 6.69
N LEU A 136 14.02 6.53 6.92
CA LEU A 136 13.61 7.94 7.06
C LEU A 136 12.88 8.45 5.81
N LEU A 137 13.29 7.98 4.62
CA LEU A 137 12.76 8.43 3.34
C LEU A 137 11.54 7.64 2.86
N VAL A 138 11.13 6.60 3.59
CA VAL A 138 10.02 5.73 3.21
C VAL A 138 8.71 6.50 3.34
N ARG A 139 7.98 6.57 2.24
CA ARG A 139 6.67 7.22 2.09
C ARG A 139 5.53 6.21 2.02
N SER A 140 5.82 5.01 1.54
CA SER A 140 4.84 3.92 1.44
C SER A 140 5.38 2.66 2.10
N LEU A 141 4.56 2.04 2.93
CA LEU A 141 4.80 0.71 3.47
C LEU A 141 3.55 -0.16 3.25
N THR A 142 3.72 -1.27 2.54
CA THR A 142 2.69 -2.32 2.46
C THR A 142 3.25 -3.62 3.02
N VAL A 143 2.50 -4.27 3.90
CA VAL A 143 2.88 -5.55 4.50
C VAL A 143 1.90 -6.64 4.07
N PHE A 144 2.44 -7.71 3.50
CA PHE A 144 1.75 -8.96 3.21
C PHE A 144 2.35 -10.06 4.07
N GLY A 145 1.58 -10.60 5.00
CA GLY A 145 1.99 -11.60 5.99
C GLY A 145 2.76 -10.99 7.17
N LYS A 146 3.78 -11.67 7.68
CA LYS A 146 4.56 -11.25 8.86
C LYS A 146 5.57 -10.14 8.56
N ALA A 147 5.92 -9.40 9.60
CA ALA A 147 6.91 -8.32 9.57
C ALA A 147 7.78 -8.35 10.83
N HIS A 148 9.06 -8.02 10.69
CA HIS A 148 9.94 -7.91 11.84
C HIS A 148 9.54 -6.73 12.75
N THR A 149 9.72 -6.89 14.07
CA THR A 149 9.33 -5.86 15.07
C THR A 149 10.00 -4.51 14.82
N SER A 150 11.22 -4.51 14.28
CA SER A 150 11.90 -3.27 13.90
C SER A 150 11.12 -2.50 12.84
N VAL A 151 10.51 -3.16 11.84
CA VAL A 151 9.68 -2.52 10.80
C VAL A 151 8.45 -1.87 11.43
N LEU A 152 7.86 -2.53 12.42
CA LEU A 152 6.66 -2.04 13.12
C LEU A 152 6.96 -0.98 14.20
N ASP A 153 8.19 -0.46 14.24
CA ASP A 153 8.54 0.73 15.02
C ASP A 153 8.32 2.00 14.19
N PHE A 154 7.06 2.44 14.18
CA PHE A 154 6.59 3.52 13.33
C PHE A 154 7.24 4.92 13.50
N PRO A 155 7.74 5.33 14.69
CA PRO A 155 8.29 6.67 14.88
C PRO A 155 9.44 7.07 13.93
N LYS A 156 10.13 6.10 13.33
CA LYS A 156 11.23 6.35 12.39
C LYS A 156 10.79 6.78 10.97
N TYR A 157 9.51 6.69 10.64
CA TYR A 157 9.01 6.97 9.29
C TYR A 157 8.44 8.39 9.17
N GLU A 158 9.33 9.39 9.16
CA GLU A 158 8.95 10.80 9.20
C GLU A 158 8.14 11.25 7.96
N LEU A 159 8.38 10.63 6.80
CA LEU A 159 7.76 11.00 5.53
C LEU A 159 6.61 10.08 5.09
N MET A 160 6.10 9.22 5.98
CA MET A 160 5.09 8.22 5.65
C MET A 160 3.77 8.88 5.19
N ARG A 161 3.27 8.45 4.02
CA ARG A 161 1.99 8.84 3.43
C ARG A 161 1.02 7.67 3.32
N VAL A 162 1.52 6.47 3.02
CA VAL A 162 0.71 5.27 2.82
C VAL A 162 1.18 4.16 3.74
N LEU A 163 0.32 3.73 4.66
CA LEU A 163 0.56 2.59 5.53
C LEU A 163 -0.55 1.56 5.33
N ASP A 164 -0.18 0.41 4.77
CA ASP A 164 -1.10 -0.67 4.44
C ASP A 164 -0.73 -1.95 5.20
N LEU A 165 -1.46 -2.20 6.29
CA LEU A 165 -1.32 -3.33 7.20
C LEU A 165 -2.53 -4.27 7.12
N GLU A 166 -3.33 -4.20 6.04
CA GLU A 166 -4.57 -4.97 5.91
C GLU A 166 -4.34 -6.49 5.94
N GLU A 167 -3.19 -6.92 5.41
CA GLU A 167 -2.78 -8.32 5.31
C GLU A 167 -1.54 -8.59 6.16
N CYS A 168 -1.31 -7.77 7.19
CA CYS A 168 -0.23 -7.98 8.15
C CYS A 168 -0.65 -9.05 9.17
N ASP A 169 0.15 -10.09 9.36
CA ASP A 169 -0.13 -11.20 10.30
C ASP A 169 0.47 -10.96 11.70
N GLU A 170 1.19 -9.86 11.89
CA GLU A 170 1.81 -9.54 13.18
C GLU A 170 0.80 -9.02 14.19
N HIS A 171 1.00 -9.39 15.46
CA HIS A 171 0.12 -9.00 16.56
C HIS A 171 0.23 -7.51 16.88
N LEU A 172 -0.56 -6.69 16.18
CA LEU A 172 -0.65 -5.26 16.43
C LEU A 172 -1.45 -5.00 17.72
N LYS A 173 -0.81 -4.31 18.66
CA LYS A 173 -1.40 -3.87 19.92
C LYS A 173 -1.79 -2.39 19.84
N VAL A 174 -2.66 -1.94 20.75
CA VAL A 174 -3.08 -0.53 20.90
C VAL A 174 -1.88 0.44 20.90
N LYS A 175 -0.77 0.07 21.55
CA LYS A 175 0.45 0.89 21.59
C LYS A 175 1.02 1.20 20.20
N HIS A 176 0.95 0.25 19.26
CA HIS A 176 1.42 0.46 17.89
C HIS A 176 0.51 1.46 17.18
N LEU A 177 -0.80 1.33 17.37
CA LEU A 177 -1.78 2.23 16.78
C LEU A 177 -1.65 3.67 17.33
N LYS A 178 -1.40 3.82 18.63
CA LYS A 178 -1.10 5.12 19.24
C LYS A 178 0.18 5.76 18.66
N LYS A 179 1.23 4.96 18.44
CA LYS A 179 2.46 5.40 17.75
C LYS A 179 2.17 5.84 16.31
N ILE A 180 1.42 5.03 15.55
CA ILE A 180 0.99 5.40 14.18
C ILE A 180 0.30 6.76 14.19
N CYS A 181 -0.72 6.93 15.04
CA CYS A 181 -1.52 8.15 15.09
C CYS A 181 -0.75 9.37 15.60
N SER A 182 0.26 9.18 16.47
CA SER A 182 1.02 10.29 17.06
C SER A 182 2.27 10.69 16.28
N ASN A 183 2.85 9.78 15.48
CA ASN A 183 4.13 10.01 14.82
C ASN A 183 4.00 10.22 13.30
N LEU A 184 3.03 9.57 12.64
CA LEU A 184 2.92 9.61 11.18
C LEU A 184 2.05 10.78 10.71
N LEU A 185 2.45 12.01 11.02
CA LEU A 185 1.60 13.19 10.80
C LEU A 185 1.29 13.47 9.33
N LEU A 186 2.12 13.00 8.40
CA LEU A 186 1.94 13.15 6.95
C LEU A 186 1.10 12.03 6.31
N LEU A 187 0.53 11.12 7.13
CA LEU A 187 -0.20 9.96 6.64
C LEU A 187 -1.49 10.38 5.93
N ARG A 188 -1.68 9.90 4.70
CA ARG A 188 -2.88 10.12 3.86
C ARG A 188 -3.71 8.85 3.69
N TYR A 189 -3.10 7.67 3.81
CA TYR A 189 -3.79 6.38 3.76
C TYR A 189 -3.35 5.49 4.91
N LEU A 190 -4.33 4.96 5.66
CA LEU A 190 -4.14 3.94 6.68
C LEU A 190 -5.09 2.77 6.41
N SER A 191 -4.55 1.56 6.32
CA SER A 191 -5.35 0.33 6.26
C SER A 191 -4.95 -0.63 7.36
N LEU A 192 -5.94 -1.14 8.09
CA LEU A 192 -5.75 -2.05 9.23
C LEU A 192 -6.49 -3.37 8.97
N GLY A 193 -5.80 -4.46 9.26
CA GLY A 193 -6.30 -5.82 9.08
C GLY A 193 -6.80 -6.47 10.37
N SER A 194 -7.11 -7.76 10.28
CA SER A 194 -7.69 -8.57 11.36
C SER A 194 -6.69 -8.91 12.47
N SER A 195 -5.39 -8.74 12.22
CA SER A 195 -4.32 -8.93 13.21
C SER A 195 -4.34 -7.89 14.33
N LEU A 196 -5.03 -6.76 14.13
CA LEU A 196 -5.29 -5.79 15.16
C LEU A 196 -6.42 -6.30 16.09
N LYS A 197 -6.03 -6.75 17.28
CA LYS A 197 -6.96 -7.19 18.34
C LYS A 197 -7.38 -6.00 19.21
N VAL A 198 -7.94 -4.98 18.58
CA VAL A 198 -8.39 -3.75 19.23
C VAL A 198 -9.76 -3.38 18.69
N LEU A 199 -10.72 -3.17 19.59
CA LEU A 199 -12.10 -2.81 19.23
C LEU A 199 -12.31 -1.30 19.08
N VAL A 200 -11.47 -0.49 19.73
CA VAL A 200 -11.62 0.96 19.79
C VAL A 200 -10.43 1.65 19.13
N LEU A 201 -10.72 2.50 18.15
CA LEU A 201 -9.69 3.33 17.53
C LEU A 201 -9.25 4.44 18.51
N PRO A 202 -7.92 4.67 18.71
CA PRO A 202 -7.43 5.66 19.66
C PRO A 202 -7.82 7.08 19.27
N LYS A 203 -8.12 7.92 20.26
CA LYS A 203 -8.48 9.36 20.06
C LYS A 203 -7.35 10.15 19.40
N GLU A 204 -6.12 9.65 19.49
CA GLU A 204 -4.94 10.19 18.83
C GLU A 204 -5.07 10.23 17.30
N ILE A 205 -6.00 9.47 16.69
CA ILE A 205 -6.28 9.52 15.25
C ILE A 205 -6.54 10.95 14.74
N LYS A 206 -7.11 11.82 15.58
CA LYS A 206 -7.35 13.25 15.27
C LYS A 206 -6.08 14.05 14.93
N LYS A 207 -4.90 13.54 15.31
CA LYS A 207 -3.61 14.15 14.98
C LYS A 207 -3.23 13.95 13.51
N LEU A 208 -3.83 12.95 12.84
CA LEU A 208 -3.59 12.67 11.43
C LEU A 208 -4.42 13.60 10.53
N GLN A 209 -4.05 14.88 10.50
CA GLN A 209 -4.82 15.93 9.81
C GLN A 209 -4.87 15.78 8.28
N PHE A 210 -3.92 15.03 7.70
CA PHE A 210 -3.86 14.77 6.26
C PHE A 210 -4.48 13.43 5.85
N LEU A 211 -5.10 12.69 6.78
CA LEU A 211 -5.66 11.38 6.48
C LEU A 211 -6.86 11.50 5.53
N GLU A 212 -6.74 10.92 4.34
CA GLU A 212 -7.78 10.93 3.30
C GLU A 212 -8.51 9.58 3.21
N THR A 213 -7.88 8.50 3.68
CA THR A 213 -8.47 7.17 3.66
C THR A 213 -8.11 6.40 4.93
N LEU A 214 -9.14 5.93 5.62
CA LEU A 214 -9.04 4.97 6.71
C LEU A 214 -9.80 3.70 6.32
N ASP A 215 -9.08 2.62 6.05
CA ASP A 215 -9.67 1.33 5.67
C ASP A 215 -9.64 0.36 6.86
N LEU A 216 -10.82 0.10 7.42
CA LEU A 216 -11.02 -0.77 8.58
C LEU A 216 -11.83 -2.02 8.23
N ARG A 217 -12.16 -2.24 6.95
CA ARG A 217 -13.12 -3.27 6.50
C ARG A 217 -12.72 -4.70 6.85
N ARG A 218 -11.44 -4.93 7.15
CA ARG A 218 -10.90 -6.23 7.59
C ARG A 218 -10.41 -6.22 9.04
N SER A 219 -10.61 -5.13 9.77
CA SER A 219 -10.21 -5.01 11.18
C SER A 219 -11.35 -5.38 12.13
N ASN A 220 -11.01 -5.61 13.40
CA ASN A 220 -12.00 -5.83 14.46
C ASN A 220 -12.42 -4.51 15.15
N ILE A 221 -12.13 -3.35 14.56
CA ILE A 221 -12.52 -2.07 15.15
C ILE A 221 -14.03 -1.87 14.95
N GLU A 222 -14.73 -1.71 16.06
CA GLU A 222 -16.17 -1.48 16.10
C GLU A 222 -16.50 -0.02 16.49
N ILE A 223 -15.63 0.61 17.29
CA ILE A 223 -15.87 1.93 17.85
C ILE A 223 -14.88 2.94 17.26
N LEU A 224 -15.43 3.89 16.53
CA LEU A 224 -14.71 5.09 16.08
C LEU A 224 -14.85 6.17 17.16
N PRO A 225 -13.75 6.86 17.54
CA PRO A 225 -13.84 7.99 18.44
C PRO A 225 -14.57 9.14 17.74
N THR A 226 -15.24 9.99 18.51
CA THR A 226 -16.05 11.12 18.00
C THR A 226 -15.27 12.19 17.23
N GLN A 227 -13.95 12.01 17.07
CA GLN A 227 -13.05 12.90 16.37
C GLN A 227 -12.67 12.42 14.95
N VAL A 228 -13.24 11.30 14.48
CA VAL A 228 -13.07 10.77 13.12
C VAL A 228 -14.15 11.32 12.21
#